data_AF-A0A1I4FVN1-F1
#
_entry.id   AF-A0A1I4FVN1-F1
#
_cell.length_a   1.000
_cell.length_b   1.000
_cell.length_c   1.000
_cell.angle_alpha   90.00
_cell.angle_beta   90.00
_cell.angle_gamma   90.00
#
_symmetry.space_group_name_H-M   'P 1'
#
loop_
_entity.id
_entity.type
_entity.pdbx_description
1 polymer ?
#
loop_
_entity_poly.entity_id
_entity_poly.type
_entity_poly.pdbx_seq_one_letter_code
_entity_poly.pdbx_strand_id
1 'polypeptide(L)'
;MSYTIEFIKSMFPDSLTAAIAISITILVFWMYKELRSTFLESSKSNQQRIDKALDVYSDLEFEIFKYFNGRSDFFTVTEKISKTVSLLPYDLLKKYIKFKVTTDEALKNDLLLEFHKEIESEIYRLKLKQIDSVTLKNDKGIWSSVDLYIRTKVAPFGIPLIYTYLNLTLLMLLALLTISIVGAASIEQQIMILSLFLSGIFYFAVLYLIINEGFIKKRFKHSLTNWIVFLIFAIGLPLVVFFTGFWFKGIIVLILVFIFAYYAGRKSMREPVV
;
A
#
# COMPACT_ATOMS: atom_id res chain seq x y z
N MET A 1 17.42 21.08 45.60
CA MET A 1 16.83 21.45 44.29
C MET A 1 16.47 20.16 43.57
N SER A 2 15.28 20.06 42.98
CA SER A 2 14.82 18.80 42.39
C SER A 2 15.56 18.52 41.09
N TYR A 3 16.31 17.42 41.02
CA TYR A 3 17.02 16.96 39.81
C TYR A 3 16.13 16.94 38.56
N THR A 4 14.81 16.74 38.72
CA THR A 4 13.84 16.80 37.63
C THR A 4 13.68 18.20 37.04
N ILE A 5 13.76 19.26 37.85
CA ILE A 5 13.65 20.65 37.40
C ILE A 5 14.92 21.07 36.65
N GLU A 6 16.10 20.68 37.13
CA GLU A 6 17.36 20.91 36.42
C GLU A 6 17.44 20.13 35.12
N PHE A 7 16.97 18.86 35.10
CA PHE A 7 16.87 18.07 33.88
C PHE A 7 15.94 18.72 32.85
N ILE A 8 14.73 19.14 33.24
CA ILE A 8 13.79 19.82 32.33
C ILE A 8 14.38 21.15 31.83
N LYS A 9 15.03 21.95 32.69
CA LYS A 9 15.70 23.19 32.28
C LYS A 9 16.87 22.93 31.34
N SER A 10 17.60 21.82 31.50
CA SER A 10 18.69 21.44 30.59
C SER A 10 18.20 21.01 29.21
N MET A 11 16.98 20.44 29.13
CA MET A 11 16.36 20.03 27.87
C MET A 11 15.76 21.22 27.09
N PHE A 12 15.49 22.33 27.77
CA PHE A 12 14.92 23.56 27.19
C PHE A 12 15.74 24.79 27.62
N PRO A 13 16.94 24.97 27.05
CA PRO A 13 17.86 26.03 27.46
C PRO A 13 17.32 27.44 27.20
N ASP A 14 16.36 27.59 26.29
CA ASP A 14 15.75 28.85 25.90
C ASP A 14 14.24 28.69 25.59
N SER A 15 13.50 29.80 25.59
CA SER A 15 12.05 29.81 25.37
C SER A 15 11.66 29.39 23.95
N LEU A 16 12.55 29.57 22.96
CA LEU A 16 12.29 29.22 21.58
C LEU A 16 12.44 27.70 21.34
N THR A 17 13.48 27.06 21.89
CA THR A 17 13.59 25.59 21.85
C THR A 17 12.45 24.91 22.60
N ALA A 18 12.03 25.46 23.75
CA ALA A 18 10.85 25.00 24.46
C ALA A 18 9.58 25.08 23.61
N ALA A 19 9.34 26.22 22.95
CA ALA A 19 8.18 26.42 22.10
C ALA A 19 8.17 25.44 20.92
N ILE A 20 9.30 25.26 20.23
CA ILE A 20 9.42 24.31 19.10
C ILE A 20 9.13 22.88 19.56
N ALA A 21 9.71 22.45 20.68
CA ALA A 21 9.50 21.10 21.20
C ALA A 21 8.04 20.85 21.59
N ILE A 22 7.38 21.83 22.22
CA ILE A 22 5.95 21.76 22.55
C ILE A 22 5.12 21.68 21.26
N SER A 23 5.40 22.53 20.27
CA SER A 23 4.69 22.50 18.98
C SER A 23 4.83 21.17 18.25
N ILE A 24 6.04 20.61 18.18
CA ILE A 24 6.28 19.29 17.57
C ILE A 24 5.53 18.21 18.34
N THR A 25 5.57 18.24 19.67
CA THR A 25 4.86 17.27 20.51
C THR A 25 3.36 17.31 20.25
N ILE A 26 2.75 18.50 20.25
CA ILE A 26 1.32 18.69 19.94
C ILE A 26 1.00 18.16 18.54
N LEU A 27 1.84 18.47 17.55
CA LEU A 27 1.67 18.01 16.18
C LEU A 27 1.71 16.48 16.08
N VAL A 28 2.67 15.83 16.72
CA VAL A 28 2.79 14.36 16.75
C VAL A 28 1.55 13.71 17.40
N PHE A 29 1.09 14.25 18.52
CA PHE A 29 -0.12 13.75 19.18
C PHE A 29 -1.36 13.93 18.30
N TRP A 30 -1.51 15.10 17.66
CA TRP A 30 -2.61 15.37 16.75
C TRP A 30 -2.59 14.44 15.53
N MET A 31 -1.44 14.30 14.86
CA MET A 31 -1.27 13.41 13.71
C MET A 31 -1.56 11.95 14.05
N TYR A 32 -1.03 11.46 15.18
CA TYR A 32 -1.29 10.10 15.62
C TYR A 32 -2.76 9.88 15.93
N LYS A 33 -3.40 10.83 16.62
CA LYS A 33 -4.85 10.76 16.91
C LYS A 33 -5.66 10.66 15.61
N GLU A 34 -5.36 11.50 14.63
CA GLU A 34 -6.06 11.53 13.35
C GLU A 34 -5.87 10.22 12.58
N LEU A 35 -4.61 9.79 12.38
CA LEU A 35 -4.29 8.55 11.67
C LEU A 35 -4.92 7.32 12.35
N ARG A 36 -4.94 7.29 13.68
CA ARG A 36 -5.60 6.21 14.42
C ARG A 36 -7.11 6.25 14.22
N SER A 37 -7.73 7.42 14.26
CA SER A 37 -9.17 7.58 14.02
C SER A 37 -9.54 7.08 12.62
N THR A 38 -8.83 7.56 11.60
CA THR A 38 -9.03 7.12 10.20
C THR A 38 -8.82 5.63 10.03
N PHE A 39 -7.78 5.06 10.67
CA PHE A 39 -7.52 3.62 10.62
C PHE A 39 -8.66 2.80 11.22
N LEU A 40 -9.16 3.21 12.40
CA LEU A 40 -10.26 2.52 13.07
C LEU A 40 -11.56 2.62 12.27
N GLU A 41 -11.85 3.79 11.70
CA GLU A 41 -13.04 4.00 10.86
C GLU A 41 -12.97 3.19 9.56
N SER A 42 -11.81 3.19 8.89
CA SER A 42 -11.57 2.39 7.69
C SER A 42 -11.68 0.89 7.98
N SER A 43 -11.09 0.42 9.09
CA SER A 43 -11.18 -0.97 9.52
C SER A 43 -12.64 -1.37 9.79
N LYS A 44 -13.40 -0.55 10.53
CA LYS A 44 -14.83 -0.77 10.79
C LYS A 44 -15.64 -0.80 9.50
N SER A 45 -15.43 0.15 8.59
CA SER A 45 -16.11 0.21 7.30
C SER A 45 -15.81 -1.02 6.45
N ASN A 46 -14.55 -1.47 6.41
CA ASN A 46 -14.15 -2.68 5.71
C ASN A 46 -14.80 -3.94 6.29
N GLN A 47 -14.87 -4.06 7.63
CA GLN A 47 -15.57 -5.19 8.27
C GLN A 47 -17.07 -5.18 7.91
N GLN A 48 -17.74 -4.02 7.97
CA GLN A 48 -19.14 -3.91 7.55
C GLN A 48 -19.37 -4.30 6.08
N ARG A 49 -18.43 -3.97 5.19
CA ARG A 49 -18.49 -4.40 3.78
C ARG A 49 -18.30 -5.90 3.63
N ILE A 50 -17.38 -6.51 4.40
CA ILE A 50 -17.17 -7.96 4.41
C ILE A 50 -18.43 -8.67 4.92
N ASP A 51 -18.99 -8.22 6.04
CA ASP A 51 -20.21 -8.80 6.62
C ASP A 51 -21.39 -8.73 5.65
N LYS A 52 -21.58 -7.58 5.00
CA LYS A 52 -22.61 -7.42 3.97
C LYS A 52 -22.37 -8.32 2.75
N ALA A 53 -21.12 -8.46 2.31
CA ALA A 53 -20.79 -9.35 1.20
C ALA A 53 -21.03 -10.82 1.56
N LEU A 54 -20.67 -11.24 2.79
CA LEU A 54 -20.91 -12.59 3.28
C LEU A 54 -22.40 -12.92 3.36
N ASP A 55 -23.22 -12.00 3.88
CA ASP A 55 -24.68 -12.15 3.94
C ASP A 55 -25.26 -12.36 2.53
N VAL A 56 -24.94 -11.45 1.61
CA VAL A 56 -25.41 -11.48 0.22
C VAL A 56 -24.92 -12.72 -0.55
N TYR A 57 -23.67 -13.15 -0.34
CA TYR A 57 -23.13 -14.34 -1.01
C TYR A 57 -23.66 -15.63 -0.43
N SER A 58 -23.88 -15.71 0.88
CA SER A 58 -24.49 -16.89 1.51
C SER A 58 -25.93 -17.06 1.02
N ASP A 59 -26.67 -15.96 0.92
CA ASP A 59 -28.00 -15.92 0.30
C ASP A 59 -27.99 -16.42 -1.15
N LEU A 60 -26.99 -15.97 -1.92
CA LEU A 60 -26.85 -16.36 -3.32
C LEU A 60 -26.47 -17.83 -3.48
N GLU A 61 -25.51 -18.31 -2.69
CA GLU A 61 -25.07 -19.70 -2.64
C GLU A 61 -26.27 -20.60 -2.33
N PHE A 62 -27.08 -20.24 -1.33
CA PHE A 62 -28.26 -20.99 -0.94
C PHE A 62 -29.31 -21.05 -2.05
N GLU A 63 -29.52 -19.96 -2.79
CA GLU A 63 -30.45 -19.95 -3.93
C GLU A 63 -29.95 -20.80 -5.11
N ILE A 64 -28.65 -20.77 -5.39
CA ILE A 64 -28.04 -21.65 -6.41
C ILE A 64 -28.18 -23.12 -5.98
N PHE A 65 -27.96 -23.42 -4.70
CA PHE A 65 -28.18 -24.76 -4.13
C PHE A 65 -29.64 -25.21 -4.27
N LYS A 66 -30.62 -24.34 -3.99
CA LYS A 66 -32.04 -24.67 -4.20
C LYS A 66 -32.34 -24.98 -5.67
N TYR A 67 -31.77 -24.23 -6.60
CA TYR A 67 -31.95 -24.46 -8.03
C TYR A 67 -31.46 -25.85 -8.45
N PHE A 68 -30.25 -26.26 -8.04
CA PHE A 68 -29.72 -27.60 -8.32
C PHE A 68 -30.55 -28.72 -7.69
N ASN A 69 -31.28 -28.45 -6.60
CA ASN A 69 -32.20 -29.39 -5.95
C ASN A 69 -33.65 -29.29 -6.43
N GLY A 70 -33.94 -28.53 -7.49
CA GLY A 70 -35.29 -28.37 -8.04
C GLY A 70 -36.27 -27.61 -7.14
N ARG A 71 -35.76 -26.80 -6.19
CA ARG A 71 -36.54 -26.01 -5.22
C ARG A 71 -36.57 -24.51 -5.50
N SER A 72 -35.84 -24.04 -6.52
CA SER A 72 -35.82 -22.65 -6.99
C SER A 72 -35.76 -22.64 -8.51
N ASP A 73 -36.24 -21.56 -9.12
CA ASP A 73 -36.25 -21.41 -10.57
C ASP A 73 -35.06 -20.57 -11.05
N PHE A 74 -34.76 -20.72 -12.35
CA PHE A 74 -33.63 -20.04 -12.97
C PHE A 74 -33.75 -18.50 -12.88
N PHE A 75 -34.98 -17.99 -12.93
CA PHE A 75 -35.24 -16.55 -12.84
C PHE A 75 -34.87 -16.00 -11.46
N THR A 76 -35.27 -16.66 -10.36
CA THR A 76 -34.92 -16.24 -9.00
C THR A 76 -33.41 -16.21 -8.78
N VAL A 77 -32.69 -17.23 -9.27
CA VAL A 77 -31.22 -17.28 -9.19
C VAL A 77 -30.61 -16.09 -9.95
N THR A 78 -31.05 -15.85 -11.17
CA THR A 78 -30.53 -14.75 -12.00
C THR A 78 -30.83 -13.39 -11.38
N GLU A 79 -32.03 -13.21 -10.82
CA GLU A 79 -32.42 -11.99 -10.12
C GLU A 79 -31.51 -11.75 -8.90
N LYS A 80 -31.28 -12.79 -8.09
CA LYS A 80 -30.38 -12.73 -6.93
C LYS A 80 -28.96 -12.39 -7.36
N ILE A 81 -28.39 -13.07 -8.37
CA ILE A 81 -27.05 -12.73 -8.88
C ILE A 81 -27.02 -11.27 -9.33
N SER A 82 -28.03 -10.81 -10.08
CA SER A 82 -28.09 -9.43 -10.56
C SER A 82 -28.09 -8.39 -9.44
N LYS A 83 -28.76 -8.69 -8.31
CA LYS A 83 -28.75 -7.81 -7.12
C LYS A 83 -27.39 -7.81 -6.40
N THR A 84 -26.63 -8.91 -6.50
CA THR A 84 -25.30 -9.05 -5.87
C THR A 84 -24.15 -8.40 -6.67
N VAL A 85 -24.38 -8.05 -7.94
CA VAL A 85 -23.34 -7.54 -8.88
C VAL A 85 -22.48 -6.42 -8.30
N SER A 86 -23.06 -5.51 -7.52
CA SER A 86 -22.33 -4.37 -6.94
C SER A 86 -21.25 -4.77 -5.94
N LEU A 87 -21.33 -5.98 -5.39
CA LEU A 87 -20.38 -6.51 -4.43
C LEU A 87 -19.45 -7.56 -5.04
N LEU A 88 -19.76 -8.12 -6.22
CA LEU A 88 -18.97 -9.19 -6.83
C LEU A 88 -17.55 -8.73 -7.20
N PRO A 89 -16.51 -9.56 -6.96
CA PRO A 89 -15.20 -9.38 -7.55
C PRO A 89 -15.28 -9.33 -9.07
N TYR A 90 -14.33 -8.62 -9.67
CA TYR A 90 -14.28 -8.41 -11.12
C TYR A 90 -14.33 -9.71 -11.93
N ASP A 91 -13.60 -10.75 -11.50
CA ASP A 91 -13.55 -12.03 -12.20
C ASP A 91 -14.90 -12.77 -12.17
N LEU A 92 -15.56 -12.78 -11.00
CA LEU A 92 -16.90 -13.35 -10.84
C LEU A 92 -17.95 -12.59 -11.65
N LEU A 93 -17.85 -11.26 -11.69
CA LEU A 93 -18.72 -10.42 -12.52
C LEU A 93 -18.56 -10.75 -14.01
N LYS A 94 -17.32 -10.93 -14.49
CA LYS A 94 -17.06 -11.31 -15.88
C LYS A 94 -17.69 -12.66 -16.23
N LYS A 95 -17.66 -13.63 -15.32
CA LYS A 95 -18.32 -14.93 -15.49
C LYS A 95 -19.83 -14.81 -15.50
N TYR A 96 -20.41 -14.02 -14.61
CA TYR A 96 -21.84 -13.75 -14.63
C TYR A 96 -22.30 -13.10 -15.94
N ILE A 97 -21.53 -12.15 -16.48
CA ILE A 97 -21.85 -11.54 -17.78
C ILE A 97 -21.83 -12.59 -18.89
N LYS A 98 -20.83 -13.48 -18.91
CA LYS A 98 -20.75 -14.58 -19.88
C LYS A 98 -21.94 -15.54 -19.75
N PHE A 99 -22.28 -15.91 -18.52
CA PHE A 99 -23.45 -16.73 -18.20
C PHE A 99 -24.75 -16.10 -18.70
N LYS A 100 -24.95 -14.79 -18.49
CA LYS A 100 -26.16 -14.06 -18.91
C LYS A 100 -26.37 -14.08 -20.42
N VAL A 101 -25.30 -14.06 -21.21
CA VAL A 101 -25.34 -14.01 -22.69
C VAL A 101 -25.40 -15.40 -23.31
N THR A 102 -25.11 -16.46 -22.55
CA THR A 102 -25.09 -17.84 -23.06
C THR A 102 -26.51 -18.38 -23.24
N THR A 103 -26.83 -18.80 -24.47
CA THR A 103 -28.14 -19.36 -24.85
C THR A 103 -28.21 -20.89 -24.82
N ASP A 104 -27.07 -21.57 -24.79
CA ASP A 104 -26.98 -23.03 -24.69
C ASP A 104 -27.24 -23.48 -23.23
N GLU A 105 -28.29 -24.25 -22.99
CA GLU A 105 -28.71 -24.70 -21.66
C GLU A 105 -27.69 -25.60 -20.96
N ALA A 106 -27.00 -26.49 -21.69
CA ALA A 106 -26.00 -27.38 -21.09
C ALA A 106 -24.79 -26.57 -20.61
N LEU A 107 -24.32 -25.66 -21.47
CA LEU A 107 -23.19 -24.78 -21.17
C LEU A 107 -23.53 -23.78 -20.05
N LYS A 108 -24.79 -23.38 -19.96
CA LYS A 108 -25.30 -22.47 -18.92
C LYS A 108 -25.32 -23.11 -17.54
N ASN A 109 -25.69 -24.39 -17.45
CA ASN A 109 -25.64 -25.15 -16.20
C ASN A 109 -24.19 -25.35 -15.72
N ASP A 110 -23.28 -25.67 -16.63
CA ASP A 110 -21.85 -25.81 -16.30
C ASP A 110 -21.25 -24.49 -15.79
N LEU A 111 -21.57 -23.37 -16.44
CA LEU A 111 -21.13 -22.04 -16.00
C LEU A 111 -21.71 -21.66 -14.62
N LEU A 112 -22.96 -22.04 -14.33
CA LEU A 112 -23.57 -21.79 -13.03
C LEU A 112 -22.91 -22.63 -11.93
N LEU A 113 -22.55 -23.88 -12.22
CA LEU A 113 -21.84 -24.75 -11.29
C LEU A 113 -20.43 -24.23 -10.99
N GLU A 114 -19.72 -23.74 -12.02
CA GLU A 114 -18.42 -23.10 -11.85
C GLU A 114 -18.54 -21.83 -10.99
N PHE A 115 -19.53 -20.99 -11.29
CA PHE A 115 -19.83 -19.79 -10.52
C PHE A 115 -20.17 -20.11 -9.06
N HIS A 116 -20.95 -21.18 -8.79
CA HIS A 116 -21.27 -21.64 -7.44
C HIS A 116 -20.00 -21.97 -6.64
N LYS A 117 -19.09 -22.78 -7.21
CA LYS A 117 -17.83 -23.14 -6.56
C LYS A 117 -16.97 -21.92 -6.25
N GLU A 118 -16.93 -20.93 -7.14
CA GLU A 118 -16.16 -19.73 -6.91
C GLU A 118 -16.78 -18.82 -5.85
N ILE A 119 -18.11 -18.70 -5.81
CA ILE A 119 -18.83 -18.02 -4.72
C ILE A 119 -18.54 -18.70 -3.38
N GLU A 120 -18.57 -20.04 -3.32
CA GLU A 120 -18.24 -20.79 -2.12
C GLU A 120 -16.79 -20.47 -1.66
N SER A 121 -15.84 -20.50 -2.59
CA SER A 121 -14.44 -20.15 -2.32
C SER A 121 -14.28 -18.70 -1.84
N GLU A 122 -15.06 -17.77 -2.39
CA GLU A 122 -15.06 -16.35 -2.01
C GLU A 122 -15.62 -16.15 -0.61
N ILE A 123 -16.70 -16.87 -0.24
CA ILE A 123 -17.25 -16.88 1.12
C ILE A 123 -16.18 -17.32 2.11
N TYR A 124 -15.46 -18.41 1.85
CA TYR A 124 -14.35 -18.84 2.73
C TYR A 124 -13.24 -17.78 2.80
N ARG A 125 -12.88 -17.16 1.67
CA ARG A 125 -11.88 -16.10 1.64
C ARG A 125 -12.28 -14.88 2.46
N LEU A 126 -13.55 -14.47 2.38
CA LEU A 126 -14.09 -13.36 3.15
C LEU A 126 -14.19 -13.69 4.64
N LYS A 127 -14.56 -14.92 5.00
CA LYS A 127 -14.54 -15.41 6.39
C LYS A 127 -13.15 -15.33 7.01
N LEU A 128 -12.09 -15.67 6.26
CA LEU A 128 -10.70 -15.54 6.73
C LEU A 128 -10.25 -14.09 6.93
N LYS A 129 -10.90 -13.12 6.27
CA LYS A 129 -10.61 -11.68 6.42
C LYS A 129 -11.44 -11.02 7.52
N GLN A 130 -12.47 -11.69 8.01
CA GLN A 130 -13.30 -11.22 9.12
C GLN A 130 -12.44 -11.18 10.39
N ILE A 131 -12.46 -10.04 11.08
CA ILE A 131 -11.73 -9.87 12.35
C ILE A 131 -12.78 -9.94 13.46
N ASP A 132 -13.32 -11.14 13.68
CA ASP A 132 -14.27 -11.41 14.76
C ASP A 132 -13.79 -12.62 15.58
N SER A 133 -13.80 -12.45 16.90
CA SER A 133 -13.51 -13.49 17.88
C SER A 133 -14.48 -14.66 17.83
N VAL A 134 -15.70 -14.46 17.31
CA VAL A 134 -16.74 -15.51 17.27
C VAL A 134 -16.58 -16.42 16.05
N THR A 135 -16.19 -15.87 14.90
CA THR A 135 -16.14 -16.61 13.62
C THR A 135 -14.72 -17.04 13.21
N LEU A 136 -13.67 -16.55 13.89
CA LEU A 136 -12.32 -16.99 13.61
C LEU A 136 -12.19 -18.50 13.86
N LYS A 137 -11.62 -19.20 12.88
CA LYS A 137 -11.33 -20.63 12.99
C LYS A 137 -10.60 -20.89 14.31
N ASN A 138 -11.23 -21.65 15.19
CA ASN A 138 -10.71 -22.04 16.50
C ASN A 138 -9.63 -23.13 16.33
N ASP A 139 -8.64 -22.85 15.47
CA ASP A 139 -7.44 -23.67 15.38
C ASP A 139 -6.71 -23.46 16.72
N LYS A 140 -6.68 -24.51 17.55
CA LYS A 140 -6.10 -24.56 18.91
C LYS A 140 -4.60 -24.22 18.98
N GLY A 141 -4.01 -23.66 17.92
CA GLY A 141 -2.62 -23.25 17.84
C GLY A 141 -2.42 -21.84 18.39
N ILE A 142 -1.42 -21.68 19.26
CA ILE A 142 -1.01 -20.38 19.84
C ILE A 142 -0.81 -19.30 18.76
N TRP A 143 -0.35 -19.69 17.56
CA TRP A 143 -0.13 -18.79 16.43
C TRP A 143 -1.40 -18.10 15.91
N SER A 144 -2.55 -18.77 15.90
CA SER A 144 -3.82 -18.14 15.44
C SER A 144 -4.28 -17.06 16.43
N SER A 145 -4.11 -17.31 17.72
CA SER A 145 -4.43 -16.37 18.80
C SER A 145 -3.49 -15.17 18.79
N VAL A 146 -2.19 -15.40 18.51
CA VAL A 146 -1.21 -14.33 18.36
C VAL A 146 -1.52 -13.45 17.15
N ASP A 147 -1.84 -14.04 15.98
CA ASP A 147 -2.23 -13.26 14.79
C ASP A 147 -3.48 -12.41 15.06
N LEU A 148 -4.52 -12.99 15.68
CA LEU A 148 -5.71 -12.24 16.07
C LEU A 148 -5.39 -11.11 17.06
N TYR A 149 -4.55 -11.37 18.07
CA TYR A 149 -4.12 -10.34 19.02
C TYR A 149 -3.36 -9.21 18.31
N ILE A 150 -2.46 -9.55 17.39
CA ILE A 150 -1.74 -8.55 16.60
C ILE A 150 -2.72 -7.70 15.81
N ARG A 151 -3.64 -8.31 15.07
CA ARG A 151 -4.61 -7.58 14.22
C ARG A 151 -5.59 -6.72 15.03
N THR A 152 -6.02 -7.18 16.20
CA THR A 152 -7.06 -6.50 17.00
C THR A 152 -6.51 -5.53 18.05
N LYS A 153 -5.32 -5.78 18.60
CA LYS A 153 -4.77 -5.00 19.71
C LYS A 153 -3.50 -4.24 19.33
N VAL A 154 -2.62 -4.82 18.51
CA VAL A 154 -1.33 -4.18 18.18
C VAL A 154 -1.46 -3.29 16.96
N ALA A 155 -2.00 -3.79 15.86
CA ALA A 155 -2.11 -3.07 14.59
C ALA A 155 -2.85 -1.72 14.71
N PRO A 156 -3.96 -1.58 15.48
CA PRO A 156 -4.64 -0.29 15.62
C PRO A 156 -3.84 0.79 16.36
N PHE A 157 -2.71 0.44 16.97
CA PHE A 157 -1.79 1.39 17.61
C PHE A 157 -0.48 1.49 16.84
N GLY A 158 0.12 0.34 16.51
CA GLY A 158 1.41 0.26 15.83
C GLY A 158 1.40 0.82 14.41
N ILE A 159 0.37 0.51 13.62
CA ILE A 159 0.30 0.99 12.23
C ILE A 159 0.18 2.52 12.17
N PRO A 160 -0.78 3.16 12.90
CA PRO A 160 -0.82 4.62 12.97
C PRO A 160 0.48 5.24 13.48
N LEU A 161 1.14 4.65 14.47
CA LEU A 161 2.41 5.15 15.01
C LEU A 161 3.53 5.15 13.96
N ILE A 162 3.66 4.06 13.20
CA ILE A 162 4.64 3.97 12.10
C ILE A 162 4.35 5.05 11.05
N TYR A 163 3.09 5.25 10.66
CA TYR A 163 2.74 6.30 9.71
C TYR A 163 2.98 7.71 10.27
N THR A 164 2.73 7.95 11.56
CA THR A 164 3.08 9.22 12.21
C THR A 164 4.58 9.46 12.14
N TYR A 165 5.40 8.45 12.45
CA TYR A 165 6.86 8.55 12.38
C TYR A 165 7.35 8.84 10.96
N LEU A 166 6.81 8.14 9.95
CA LEU A 166 7.16 8.37 8.55
C LEU A 166 6.77 9.78 8.10
N ASN A 167 5.55 10.22 8.43
CA ASN A 167 5.08 11.56 8.08
C ASN A 167 5.89 12.65 8.79
N LEU A 168 6.27 12.44 10.07
CA LEU A 168 7.15 13.35 10.80
C LEU A 168 8.54 13.40 10.15
N THR A 169 9.10 12.25 9.77
CA THR A 169 10.39 12.19 9.08
C THR A 169 10.34 12.96 7.76
N LEU A 170 9.26 12.79 6.98
CA LEU A 170 9.04 13.53 5.74
C LEU A 170 8.91 15.04 6.00
N LEU A 171 8.16 15.44 7.03
CA LEU A 171 8.00 16.84 7.43
C LEU A 171 9.35 17.46 7.82
N MET A 172 10.17 16.75 8.62
CA MET A 172 11.50 17.21 9.01
C MET A 172 12.43 17.35 7.79
N LEU A 173 12.32 16.44 6.83
CA LEU A 173 13.08 16.49 5.59
C LEU A 173 12.68 17.71 4.73
N LEU A 174 11.38 18.02 4.64
CA LEU A 174 10.87 19.23 3.99
C LEU A 174 11.28 20.53 4.72
N ALA A 175 11.31 20.50 6.06
CA ALA A 175 11.79 21.61 6.87
C ALA A 175 13.29 21.85 6.63
N LEU A 176 14.10 20.80 6.63
CA LEU A 176 15.53 20.86 6.30
C LEU A 176 15.76 21.41 4.89
N LEU A 177 14.94 21.00 3.91
CA LEU A 177 14.99 21.56 2.56
C LEU A 177 14.73 23.07 2.58
N THR A 178 13.66 23.49 3.25
CA THR A 178 13.28 24.91 3.35
C THR A 178 14.39 25.73 4.01
N ILE A 179 14.93 25.26 5.13
CA ILE A 179 16.06 25.90 5.83
C ILE A 179 17.28 26.00 4.91
N SER A 180 17.58 24.94 4.17
CA SER A 180 18.71 24.91 3.24
C SER A 180 18.54 25.91 2.09
N ILE A 181 17.32 26.08 1.57
CA ILE A 181 17.00 27.06 0.52
C ILE A 181 17.11 28.49 1.06
N VAL A 182 16.52 28.78 2.23
CA VAL A 182 16.57 30.13 2.82
C VAL A 182 17.99 30.50 3.26
N GLY A 183 18.77 29.54 3.76
CA GLY A 183 20.16 29.75 4.19
C GLY A 183 21.19 29.83 3.06
N ALA A 184 20.79 29.62 1.80
CA ALA A 184 21.68 29.69 0.66
C ALA A 184 22.10 31.15 0.37
N ALA A 185 23.39 31.38 0.12
CA ALA A 185 23.97 32.71 -0.08
C ALA A 185 23.65 33.32 -1.45
N SER A 186 23.25 32.51 -2.43
CA SER A 186 22.92 32.95 -3.78
C SER A 186 21.76 32.16 -4.38
N ILE A 187 21.09 32.75 -5.38
CA ILE A 187 20.03 32.10 -6.17
C ILE A 187 20.55 30.80 -6.82
N GLU A 188 21.82 30.79 -7.25
CA GLU A 188 22.47 29.60 -7.82
C GLU A 188 22.52 28.43 -6.82
N GLN A 189 22.86 28.71 -5.56
CA GLN A 189 22.87 27.70 -4.51
C GLN A 189 21.46 27.18 -4.19
N GLN A 190 20.44 28.06 -4.22
CA GLN A 190 19.04 27.65 -4.05
C GLN A 190 18.59 26.70 -5.15
N ILE A 191 18.89 27.02 -6.42
CA ILE A 191 18.59 26.17 -7.57
C ILE A 191 19.32 24.82 -7.45
N MET A 192 20.58 24.83 -7.02
CA MET A 192 21.35 23.60 -6.79
C MET A 192 20.69 22.71 -5.73
N ILE A 193 20.34 23.26 -4.56
CA ILE A 193 19.72 22.51 -3.45
C ILE A 193 18.39 21.92 -3.89
N LEU A 194 17.54 22.71 -4.54
CA LEU A 194 16.24 22.26 -5.03
C LEU A 194 16.39 21.16 -6.09
N SER A 195 17.31 21.34 -7.04
CA SER A 195 17.55 20.35 -8.10
C SER A 195 18.09 19.02 -7.55
N LEU A 196 18.99 19.05 -6.56
CA LEU A 196 19.49 17.85 -5.89
C LEU A 196 18.38 17.13 -5.12
N PHE A 197 17.55 17.88 -4.41
CA PHE A 197 16.41 17.31 -3.68
C PHE A 197 15.43 16.59 -4.61
N LEU A 198 15.03 17.26 -5.69
CA LEU A 198 14.13 16.69 -6.69
C LEU A 198 14.75 15.44 -7.33
N SER A 199 16.03 15.50 -7.66
CA SER A 199 16.77 14.38 -8.25
C SER A 199 16.86 13.19 -7.29
N GLY A 200 17.03 13.44 -5.99
CA GLY A 200 16.99 12.42 -4.95
C GLY A 200 15.63 11.72 -4.90
N ILE A 201 14.52 12.47 -4.94
CA ILE A 201 13.16 11.90 -4.99
C ILE A 201 13.01 10.98 -6.21
N PHE A 202 13.37 11.46 -7.39
CA PHE A 202 13.26 10.67 -8.63
C PHE A 202 14.16 9.43 -8.60
N TYR A 203 15.37 9.56 -8.08
CA TYR A 203 16.29 8.44 -7.91
C TYR A 203 15.69 7.34 -7.02
N PHE A 204 15.17 7.70 -5.84
CA PHE A 204 14.52 6.75 -4.95
C PHE A 204 13.26 6.13 -5.56
N ALA A 205 12.46 6.92 -6.29
CA ALA A 205 11.27 6.41 -6.97
C ALA A 205 11.61 5.35 -8.04
N VAL A 206 12.63 5.62 -8.87
CA VAL A 206 13.09 4.66 -9.89
C VAL A 206 13.70 3.41 -9.25
N LEU A 207 14.49 3.58 -8.19
CA LEU A 207 15.07 2.46 -7.46
C LEU A 207 14.00 1.58 -6.81
N TYR A 208 12.98 2.19 -6.20
CA TYR A 208 11.81 1.48 -5.66
C TYR A 208 11.07 0.69 -6.75
N LEU A 209 10.80 1.31 -7.90
CA LEU A 209 10.16 0.63 -9.03
C LEU A 209 10.99 -0.57 -9.51
N ILE A 210 12.31 -0.46 -9.51
CA ILE A 210 13.19 -1.55 -9.93
C ILE A 210 13.20 -2.69 -8.91
N ILE A 211 13.22 -2.39 -7.62
CA ILE A 211 13.09 -3.40 -6.57
C ILE A 211 11.76 -4.13 -6.72
N ASN A 212 10.66 -3.40 -6.86
CA ASN A 212 9.33 -3.98 -6.90
C ASN A 212 9.05 -4.76 -8.20
N GLU A 213 9.27 -4.15 -9.36
CA GLU A 213 9.01 -4.79 -10.66
C GLU A 213 10.11 -5.75 -11.08
N GLY A 214 11.37 -5.36 -10.88
CA GLY A 214 12.52 -6.13 -11.32
C GLY A 214 12.80 -7.34 -10.45
N PHE A 215 12.95 -7.13 -9.14
CA PHE A 215 13.41 -8.17 -8.20
C PHE A 215 12.26 -8.93 -7.56
N ILE A 216 11.27 -8.24 -6.99
CA ILE A 216 10.12 -8.89 -6.33
C ILE A 216 9.24 -9.62 -7.35
N LYS A 217 8.87 -8.95 -8.44
CA LYS A 217 8.10 -9.56 -9.55
C LYS A 217 8.97 -10.31 -10.56
N LYS A 218 10.28 -10.44 -10.32
CA LYS A 218 11.25 -11.20 -11.12
C LYS A 218 11.32 -10.82 -12.62
N ARG A 219 10.93 -9.60 -13.00
CA ARG A 219 10.97 -9.14 -14.40
C ARG A 219 12.35 -8.72 -14.88
N PHE A 220 13.34 -8.67 -13.98
CA PHE A 220 14.69 -8.24 -14.32
C PHE A 220 15.45 -9.31 -15.11
N LYS A 221 15.83 -9.00 -16.36
CA LYS A 221 16.70 -9.86 -17.15
C LYS A 221 18.11 -9.89 -16.57
N HIS A 222 18.52 -11.02 -16.01
CA HIS A 222 19.81 -11.25 -15.31
C HIS A 222 21.06 -11.27 -16.21
N SER A 223 21.10 -10.49 -17.30
CA SER A 223 22.32 -10.36 -18.10
C SER A 223 23.39 -9.58 -17.34
N LEU A 224 24.66 -9.94 -17.57
CA LEU A 224 25.81 -9.27 -16.95
C LEU A 224 25.84 -7.77 -17.30
N THR A 225 25.42 -7.40 -18.52
CA THR A 225 25.26 -6.01 -18.95
C THR A 225 24.22 -5.25 -18.11
N ASN A 226 23.06 -5.85 -17.83
CA ASN A 226 22.03 -5.18 -17.02
C ASN A 226 22.46 -5.01 -15.56
N TRP A 227 23.20 -5.98 -15.01
CA TRP A 227 23.79 -5.88 -13.67
C TRP A 227 24.82 -4.77 -13.58
N ILE A 228 25.71 -4.65 -14.57
CA ILE A 228 26.69 -3.54 -14.62
C ILE A 228 25.97 -2.20 -14.69
N VAL A 229 24.98 -2.04 -15.58
CA VAL A 229 24.25 -0.77 -15.73
C VAL A 229 23.46 -0.44 -14.45
N PHE A 230 22.89 -1.45 -13.77
CA PHE A 230 22.24 -1.26 -12.48
C PHE A 230 23.21 -0.84 -11.37
N LEU A 231 24.40 -1.45 -11.29
CA LEU A 231 25.43 -1.06 -10.30
C LEU A 231 25.95 0.36 -10.56
N ILE A 232 26.16 0.73 -11.82
CA ILE A 232 26.53 2.10 -12.21
C ILE A 232 25.43 3.08 -11.79
N PHE A 233 24.15 2.72 -11.96
CA PHE A 233 23.04 3.55 -11.50
C PHE A 233 22.96 3.63 -9.96
N ALA A 234 23.02 2.50 -9.27
CA ALA A 234 22.80 2.42 -7.83
C ALA A 234 23.96 3.02 -7.00
N ILE A 235 25.19 2.91 -7.50
CA ILE A 235 26.40 3.33 -6.78
C ILE A 235 27.07 4.51 -7.49
N GLY A 236 27.19 4.45 -8.81
CA GLY A 236 27.86 5.49 -9.60
C GLY A 236 27.12 6.82 -9.58
N LEU A 237 25.79 6.81 -9.61
CA LEU A 237 24.98 8.03 -9.67
C LEU A 237 25.04 8.85 -8.36
N PRO A 238 24.98 8.23 -7.16
CA PRO A 238 25.34 8.91 -5.91
C PRO A 238 26.77 9.46 -5.89
N LEU A 239 27.74 8.74 -6.48
CA LEU A 239 29.13 9.19 -6.54
C LEU A 239 29.31 10.42 -7.46
N VAL A 240 28.56 10.52 -8.56
CA VAL A 240 28.58 11.69 -9.47
C VAL A 240 28.28 13.00 -8.73
N VAL A 241 27.46 12.97 -7.68
CA VAL A 241 27.16 14.14 -6.84
C VAL A 241 28.41 14.67 -6.11
N PHE A 242 29.34 13.79 -5.73
CA PHE A 242 30.57 14.18 -5.04
C PHE A 242 31.63 14.73 -6.01
N PHE A 243 31.69 14.25 -7.25
CA PHE A 243 32.78 14.58 -8.19
C PHE A 243 32.46 15.65 -9.24
N THR A 244 31.20 16.05 -9.42
CA THR A 244 30.82 17.09 -10.39
C THR A 244 30.94 18.51 -9.80
N GLY A 245 31.05 19.54 -10.66
CA GLY A 245 31.06 20.95 -10.24
C GLY A 245 29.69 21.46 -9.78
N PHE A 246 29.67 22.58 -9.03
CA PHE A 246 28.48 23.12 -8.36
C PHE A 246 27.27 23.42 -9.26
N TRP A 247 27.48 23.74 -10.54
CA TRP A 247 26.47 24.45 -11.34
C TRP A 247 25.37 23.56 -11.95
N PHE A 248 25.57 22.24 -12.05
CA PHE A 248 24.61 21.36 -12.74
C PHE A 248 24.37 19.98 -12.08
N LYS A 249 24.80 19.78 -10.82
CA LYS A 249 24.75 18.45 -10.17
C LYS A 249 23.36 17.81 -10.23
N GLY A 250 22.33 18.53 -9.79
CA GLY A 250 20.97 18.01 -9.77
C GLY A 250 20.44 17.73 -11.18
N ILE A 251 20.58 18.67 -12.11
CA ILE A 251 20.06 18.51 -13.48
C ILE A 251 20.74 17.32 -14.19
N ILE A 252 22.05 17.16 -14.06
CA ILE A 252 22.78 16.03 -14.66
C ILE A 252 22.32 14.71 -14.04
N VAL A 253 22.22 14.64 -12.72
CA VAL A 253 21.73 13.45 -12.00
C VAL A 253 20.31 13.10 -12.47
N LEU A 254 19.43 14.09 -12.60
CA LEU A 254 18.05 13.90 -13.06
C LEU A 254 18.01 13.34 -14.48
N ILE A 255 18.80 13.90 -15.41
CA ILE A 255 18.90 13.38 -16.79
C ILE A 255 19.39 11.93 -16.79
N LEU A 256 20.42 11.61 -16.01
CA LEU A 256 20.94 10.24 -15.89
C LEU A 256 19.87 9.28 -15.33
N VAL A 257 19.08 9.73 -14.36
CA VAL A 257 17.96 8.96 -13.81
C VAL A 257 16.92 8.66 -14.89
N PHE A 258 16.54 9.63 -15.72
CA PHE A 258 15.60 9.42 -16.82
C PHE A 258 16.16 8.48 -17.90
N ILE A 259 17.42 8.64 -18.29
CA ILE A 259 18.09 7.75 -19.25
C ILE A 259 18.06 6.31 -18.75
N PHE A 260 18.40 6.11 -17.47
CA PHE A 260 18.40 4.78 -16.88
C PHE A 260 16.97 4.22 -16.72
N ALA A 261 16.00 5.02 -16.29
CA ALA A 261 14.60 4.58 -16.20
C ALA A 261 14.07 4.13 -17.56
N TYR A 262 14.36 4.89 -18.62
CA TYR A 262 14.03 4.51 -19.99
C TYR A 262 14.70 3.20 -20.40
N TYR A 263 16.01 3.07 -20.15
CA TYR A 263 16.76 1.84 -20.43
C TYR A 263 16.18 0.63 -19.68
N ALA A 264 15.92 0.77 -18.38
CA ALA A 264 15.41 -0.29 -17.52
C ALA A 264 14.04 -0.78 -18.01
N GLY A 265 13.13 0.15 -18.34
CA GLY A 265 11.81 -0.19 -18.88
C GLY A 265 11.87 -0.87 -20.24
N ARG A 266 12.74 -0.41 -21.15
CA ARG A 266 12.84 -0.95 -22.53
C ARG A 266 13.60 -2.27 -22.65
N LYS A 267 14.71 -2.43 -21.92
CA LYS A 267 15.67 -3.52 -22.12
C LYS A 267 15.77 -4.47 -20.93
N SER A 268 15.61 -3.98 -19.71
CA SER A 268 15.79 -4.82 -18.51
C SER A 268 14.50 -5.47 -18.01
N MET A 269 13.33 -4.86 -18.24
CA MET A 269 12.05 -5.24 -17.60
C MET A 269 10.85 -5.41 -18.56
N ARG A 270 11.10 -5.49 -19.87
CA ARG A 270 10.06 -5.41 -20.92
C ARG A 270 9.16 -6.65 -21.02
N GLU A 271 9.63 -7.82 -20.60
CA GLU A 271 8.90 -9.07 -20.77
C GLU A 271 8.24 -9.49 -19.44
N PRO A 272 6.90 -9.72 -19.42
CA PRO A 272 6.27 -10.36 -18.29
C PRO A 272 6.78 -11.80 -18.20
N VAL A 273 7.21 -12.21 -17.01
CA VAL A 273 7.44 -13.63 -16.70
C VAL A 273 6.08 -14.32 -16.71
N VAL A 274 5.94 -15.34 -17.56
CA VAL A 274 4.81 -16.29 -17.56
C VAL A 274 4.86 -17.11 -16.28
#